data_AF-A0A345GX94-F1
#
_entry.id   AF-A0A345GX94-F1
#
_cell.length_a   1.000
_cell.length_b   1.000
_cell.length_c   1.000
_cell.angle_alpha   90.00
_cell.angle_beta   90.00
_cell.angle_gamma   90.00
#
_symmetry.space_group_name_H-M   'P 1'
#
loop_
_entity.id
_entity.type
_entity.pdbx_description
1 polymer ?
#
loop_
_entity_poly.entity_id
_entity_poly.type
_entity_poly.pdbx_seq_one_letter_code
_entity_poly.pdbx_strand_id
1 'polypeptide(L)'
;MKKVFLLALICLCTVQVMNAQNYDVPPNPEQGKCYERCFDYNKEFEWKEIDCSKIKEQNTKLTEAQLSKIETEKQKMQQYQKKLKALGYKVEVTGIADNQTIIAHHKYLKSQKK
;
A
#
# COMPACT_ATOMS: atom_id res chain seq x y z
N MET A 1 26.23 -40.07 -18.34
CA MET A 1 25.81 -38.72 -18.80
C MET A 1 24.34 -38.37 -18.50
N LYS A 2 23.39 -39.32 -18.42
CA LYS A 2 21.98 -39.00 -18.07
C LYS A 2 21.73 -38.58 -16.60
N LYS A 3 22.56 -39.04 -15.65
CA LYS A 3 22.40 -38.72 -14.21
C LYS A 3 22.85 -37.29 -13.84
N VAL A 4 23.74 -36.68 -14.64
CA VAL A 4 24.21 -35.30 -14.44
C VAL A 4 23.15 -34.29 -14.91
N PHE A 5 22.40 -34.64 -15.96
CA PHE A 5 21.31 -33.81 -16.48
C PHE A 5 20.12 -33.69 -15.51
N LEU A 6 19.85 -34.74 -14.72
CA LEU A 6 18.78 -34.71 -13.71
C LEU A 6 19.12 -33.82 -12.50
N LEU A 7 20.40 -33.71 -12.13
CA LEU A 7 20.84 -32.84 -11.03
C LEU A 7 20.79 -31.35 -11.40
N ALA A 8 21.05 -31.00 -12.67
CA ALA A 8 20.97 -29.61 -13.13
C ALA A 8 19.53 -29.07 -13.16
N LEU A 9 18.53 -29.94 -13.38
CA LEU A 9 17.11 -29.54 -13.42
C LEU A 9 16.53 -29.21 -12.04
N ILE A 10 17.07 -29.81 -10.98
CA ILE A 10 16.55 -29.65 -9.60
C ILE A 10 17.06 -28.34 -8.96
N CYS A 11 18.18 -27.79 -9.42
CA CYS A 11 18.71 -26.50 -8.94
C CYS A 11 17.96 -25.25 -9.44
N LEU A 12 17.07 -25.37 -10.44
CA LEU A 12 16.33 -24.22 -10.98
C LEU A 12 15.04 -23.89 -10.22
N CYS A 13 14.65 -24.73 -9.25
CA CYS A 13 13.39 -24.55 -8.51
C CYS A 13 13.56 -23.97 -7.10
N THR A 14 14.76 -23.52 -6.71
CA THR A 14 14.95 -22.94 -5.38
C THR A 14 14.41 -21.51 -5.32
N VAL A 15 13.12 -21.46 -4.99
CA VAL A 15 12.50 -20.48 -4.07
C VAL A 15 12.73 -19.01 -4.41
N GLN A 16 11.97 -18.51 -5.40
CA GLN A 16 11.48 -17.14 -5.32
C GLN A 16 10.41 -17.08 -4.24
N VAL A 17 10.81 -16.98 -2.97
CA VAL A 17 9.89 -16.61 -1.89
C VAL A 17 9.52 -15.15 -2.13
N MET A 18 8.49 -14.92 -2.96
CA MET A 18 7.88 -13.61 -3.08
C MET A 18 7.11 -13.35 -1.79
N ASN A 19 7.76 -12.68 -0.83
CA ASN A 19 7.06 -12.13 0.31
C ASN A 19 6.02 -11.13 -0.21
N ALA A 20 4.76 -11.56 -0.27
CA ALA A 20 3.66 -10.68 -0.58
C ALA A 20 3.51 -9.71 0.59
N GLN A 21 3.93 -8.45 0.39
CA GLN A 21 3.65 -7.39 1.36
C GLN A 21 2.13 -7.12 1.32
N ASN A 22 1.48 -7.22 2.47
CA ASN A 22 0.06 -6.93 2.63
C ASN A 22 -0.10 -5.78 3.64
N TYR A 23 -0.55 -4.64 3.14
CA TYR A 23 -0.83 -3.43 3.92
C TYR A 23 -2.32 -3.20 4.13
N ASP A 24 -3.19 -4.17 3.80
CA ASP A 24 -4.62 -4.09 4.10
C ASP A 24 -4.91 -4.29 5.59
N VAL A 25 -3.97 -4.88 6.33
CA VAL A 25 -4.00 -5.07 7.79
C VAL A 25 -2.72 -4.57 8.44
N PRO A 26 -2.77 -4.05 9.68
CA PRO A 26 -1.58 -3.71 10.43
C PRO A 26 -0.76 -4.97 10.78
N PRO A 27 0.57 -4.83 10.95
CA PRO A 27 1.40 -5.94 11.42
C PRO A 27 1.05 -6.28 12.87
N ASN A 28 0.83 -7.57 13.18
CA ASN A 28 0.52 -8.07 14.52
C ASN A 28 -0.62 -7.31 15.23
N PRO A 29 -1.85 -7.29 14.68
CA PRO A 29 -2.96 -6.59 15.30
C PRO A 29 -3.28 -7.19 16.68
N GLU A 30 -3.44 -6.32 17.68
CA GLU A 30 -3.88 -6.72 19.01
C GLU A 30 -5.41 -6.65 19.12
N GLN A 31 -5.99 -7.62 19.84
CA GLN A 31 -7.42 -7.64 20.09
C GLN A 31 -7.84 -6.41 20.93
N GLY A 32 -8.91 -5.74 20.50
CA GLY A 32 -9.43 -4.56 21.20
C GLY A 32 -8.69 -3.25 20.92
N LYS A 33 -7.71 -3.26 20.02
CA LYS A 33 -7.03 -2.05 19.51
C LYS A 33 -7.61 -1.60 18.17
N CYS A 34 -7.53 -0.31 17.89
CA CYS A 34 -7.93 0.29 16.62
C CYS A 34 -6.73 0.92 15.94
N TYR A 35 -6.70 0.85 14.61
CA TYR A 35 -5.57 1.33 13.83
C TYR A 35 -6.04 2.19 12.67
N GLU A 36 -5.34 3.28 12.40
CA GLU A 36 -5.56 4.17 11.26
C GLU A 36 -4.43 3.99 10.24
N ARG A 37 -4.81 4.04 8.96
CA ARG A 37 -3.91 4.03 7.81
C ARG A 37 -3.38 5.44 7.58
N CYS A 38 -2.08 5.65 7.78
CA CYS A 38 -1.45 6.96 7.58
C CYS A 38 -0.60 6.94 6.30
N PHE A 39 -1.01 7.72 5.31
CA PHE A 39 -0.29 7.87 4.04
C PHE A 39 0.28 9.29 3.91
N ASP A 40 1.57 9.39 3.61
CA ASP A 40 2.29 10.64 3.32
C ASP A 40 3.09 10.46 2.03
N TYR A 41 3.08 11.46 1.15
CA TYR A 41 3.75 11.36 -0.15
C TYR A 41 5.29 11.31 -0.06
N ASN A 42 5.86 11.66 1.10
CA ASN A 42 7.30 11.80 1.32
C ASN A 42 7.87 10.79 2.34
N LYS A 43 7.01 9.99 2.99
CA LYS A 43 7.40 9.05 4.05
C LYS A 43 6.78 7.69 3.81
N GLU A 44 7.41 6.64 4.34
CA GLU A 44 6.81 5.30 4.27
C GLU A 44 5.44 5.28 4.96
N PHE A 45 4.53 4.50 4.40
CA PHE A 45 3.20 4.25 4.95
C PHE A 45 3.32 3.61 6.32
N GLU A 46 2.49 4.08 7.25
CA GLU A 46 2.48 3.59 8.61
C GLU A 46 1.06 3.31 9.10
N TRP A 47 0.97 2.32 9.99
CA TRP A 47 -0.23 2.09 10.79
C TRP A 47 -0.06 2.77 12.13
N LYS A 48 -1.05 3.54 12.54
CA LYS A 48 -1.05 4.23 13.82
C LYS A 48 -2.15 3.67 14.71
N GLU A 49 -1.80 3.21 15.90
CA GLU A 49 -2.81 2.87 16.91
C GLU A 49 -3.56 4.14 17.31
N ILE A 50 -4.88 4.06 17.30
CA ILE A 50 -5.79 5.13 17.68
C ILE A 50 -6.75 4.65 18.76
N ASP A 51 -7.25 5.61 19.54
CA ASP A 51 -8.30 5.37 20.51
C ASP A 51 -9.61 5.02 19.78
N CYS A 52 -10.10 3.78 19.99
CA CYS A 52 -11.33 3.28 19.38
C CYS A 52 -12.55 4.16 19.66
N SER A 53 -12.59 4.87 20.80
CA SER A 53 -13.70 5.77 21.14
C SER A 53 -13.81 6.99 20.21
N LYS A 54 -12.74 7.31 19.47
CA LYS A 54 -12.70 8.39 18.48
C LYS A 54 -13.33 7.99 17.15
N ILE A 55 -13.46 6.69 16.89
CA ILE A 55 -14.22 6.16 15.74
C ILE A 55 -15.71 6.28 16.09
N LYS A 56 -16.22 7.51 16.07
CA LYS A 56 -17.67 7.73 16.13
C LYS A 56 -18.23 7.32 14.77
N GLU A 57 -19.27 6.50 14.76
CA GLU A 57 -20.13 6.34 13.58
C GLU A 57 -20.62 7.73 13.18
N GLN A 58 -20.00 8.30 12.15
CA GLN A 58 -20.48 9.53 11.55
C GLN A 58 -21.67 9.17 10.67
N ASN A 59 -22.83 8.96 11.29
CA ASN A 59 -24.14 9.04 10.63
C ASN A 59 -24.54 10.50 10.33
N THR A 60 -23.58 11.41 10.33
CA THR A 60 -23.77 12.82 9.97
C THR A 60 -23.59 12.98 8.47
N LYS A 61 -24.61 13.59 7.84
CA LYS A 61 -24.56 14.00 6.44
C LYS A 61 -23.36 14.94 6.25
N LEU A 62 -22.43 14.58 5.37
CA LEU A 62 -21.27 15.41 5.06
C LEU A 62 -21.72 16.75 4.46
N THR A 63 -21.06 17.83 4.86
CA THR A 63 -21.28 19.14 4.24
C THR A 63 -20.67 19.19 2.84
N GLU A 64 -21.13 20.11 1.98
CA GLU A 64 -20.54 20.32 0.65
C GLU A 64 -19.04 20.63 0.73
N ALA A 65 -18.60 21.39 1.72
CA ALA A 65 -17.19 21.69 1.94
C ALA A 65 -16.38 20.42 2.28
N GLN A 66 -16.94 19.51 3.07
CA GLN A 66 -16.29 18.23 3.39
C GLN A 66 -16.22 17.33 2.15
N LEU A 67 -17.31 17.23 1.38
CA LEU A 67 -17.34 16.47 0.12
C LEU A 67 -16.32 17.01 -0.89
N SER A 68 -16.25 18.33 -1.05
CA SER A 68 -15.28 19.01 -1.92
C SER A 68 -13.84 18.73 -1.49
N LYS A 69 -13.57 18.71 -0.18
CA LYS A 69 -12.24 18.34 0.35
C LYS A 69 -11.91 16.87 0.03
N ILE A 70 -12.85 15.95 0.23
CA ILE A 70 -12.66 14.52 -0.08
C ILE A 70 -12.35 14.33 -1.58
N GLU A 71 -13.11 15.00 -2.46
CA GLU A 71 -12.88 14.91 -3.90
C GLU A 71 -11.51 15.50 -4.29
N THR A 72 -11.10 16.61 -3.66
CA THR A 72 -9.78 17.20 -3.88
C THR A 72 -8.65 16.23 -3.47
N GLU A 73 -8.75 15.59 -2.31
CA GLU A 73 -7.74 14.61 -1.86
C GLU A 73 -7.72 13.36 -2.74
N LYS A 74 -8.90 12.88 -3.17
CA LYS A 74 -9.02 11.80 -4.15
C LYS A 74 -8.30 12.13 -5.46
N GLN A 75 -8.49 13.33 -5.99
CA GLN A 75 -7.82 13.78 -7.22
C GLN A 75 -6.30 13.85 -7.06
N LYS A 76 -5.79 14.34 -5.93
CA LYS A 76 -4.34 14.32 -5.62
C LYS A 76 -3.79 12.91 -5.62
N MET A 77 -4.48 11.97 -4.98
CA MET A 77 -4.08 10.56 -4.98
C MET A 77 -4.09 9.97 -6.40
N GLN A 78 -5.11 10.26 -7.22
CA GLN A 78 -5.15 9.82 -8.61
C GLN A 78 -3.98 10.37 -9.43
N GLN A 79 -3.62 11.64 -9.25
CA GLN A 79 -2.44 12.23 -9.91
C GLN A 79 -1.16 11.52 -9.49
N TYR A 80 -1.03 11.21 -8.21
CA TYR A 80 0.11 10.46 -7.69
C TYR A 80 0.19 9.03 -8.25
N GLN A 81 -0.93 8.30 -8.30
CA GLN A 81 -1.02 6.98 -8.93
C GLN A 81 -0.68 7.03 -10.42
N LYS A 82 -1.12 8.07 -11.15
CA LYS A 82 -0.72 8.30 -12.55
C LYS A 82 0.79 8.49 -12.68
N LYS A 83 1.43 9.27 -11.78
CA LYS A 83 2.89 9.43 -11.73
C LYS A 83 3.59 8.09 -11.51
N LEU A 84 3.16 7.32 -10.52
CA LEU A 84 3.73 5.98 -10.25
C LEU A 84 3.56 5.05 -11.47
N LYS A 85 2.39 5.05 -12.11
CA LYS A 85 2.14 4.26 -13.31
C LYS A 85 3.05 4.67 -14.47
N ALA A 86 3.25 5.97 -14.68
CA ALA A 86 4.15 6.50 -15.72
C ALA A 86 5.63 6.12 -15.46
N LEU A 87 6.02 5.94 -14.20
CA LEU A 87 7.34 5.44 -13.81
C LEU A 87 7.48 3.90 -13.96
N GLY A 88 6.45 3.22 -14.45
CA GLY A 88 6.46 1.77 -14.69
C GLY A 88 6.00 0.92 -13.50
N TYR A 89 5.48 1.52 -12.43
CA TYR A 89 4.92 0.75 -11.33
C TYR A 89 3.53 0.20 -11.69
N LYS A 90 3.25 -1.05 -11.27
CA LYS A 90 1.94 -1.68 -11.41
C LYS A 90 0.97 -1.14 -10.35
N VAL A 91 0.23 -0.10 -10.69
CA VAL A 91 -0.81 0.52 -9.86
C VAL A 91 -2.06 0.85 -10.69
N GLU A 92 -3.23 0.77 -10.07
CA GLU A 92 -4.48 1.27 -10.63
C GLU A 92 -4.76 2.70 -10.17
N VAL A 93 -5.49 3.48 -10.99
CA VAL A 93 -5.80 4.88 -10.69
C VAL A 93 -7.20 4.95 -10.11
N THR A 94 -7.31 4.72 -8.80
CA THR A 94 -8.59 4.65 -8.06
C THR A 94 -8.83 5.89 -7.19
N GLY A 95 -7.76 6.61 -6.83
CA GLY A 95 -7.79 7.68 -5.82
C GLY A 95 -7.73 7.18 -4.39
N ILE A 96 -7.47 5.88 -4.19
CA ILE A 96 -7.32 5.23 -2.89
C ILE A 96 -5.91 4.66 -2.79
N ALA A 97 -5.21 4.92 -1.68
CA ALA A 97 -3.89 4.35 -1.41
C ALA A 97 -3.98 2.87 -1.00
N ASP A 98 -4.37 2.00 -1.94
CA ASP A 98 -4.48 0.55 -1.74
C ASP A 98 -3.11 -0.14 -1.56
N ASN A 99 -3.14 -1.45 -1.31
CA ASN A 99 -1.93 -2.25 -1.09
C ASN A 99 -0.91 -2.09 -2.25
N GLN A 100 -1.38 -2.09 -3.51
CA GLN A 100 -0.50 -1.94 -4.67
C GLN A 100 0.15 -0.54 -4.72
N THR A 101 -0.64 0.49 -4.43
CA THR A 101 -0.17 1.89 -4.37
C THR A 101 0.87 2.06 -3.27
N ILE A 102 0.66 1.49 -2.08
CA ILE A 102 1.60 1.56 -0.96
C ILE A 102 2.92 0.84 -1.30
N ILE A 103 2.86 -0.36 -1.88
CA ILE A 103 4.07 -1.09 -2.32
C ILE A 103 4.86 -0.27 -3.34
N ALA A 104 4.18 0.29 -4.34
CA ALA A 104 4.81 1.12 -5.36
C ALA A 104 5.42 2.39 -4.75
N HIS A 105 4.70 3.02 -3.82
CA HIS A 105 5.15 4.19 -3.08
C HIS A 105 6.45 3.91 -2.28
N HIS A 106 6.53 2.81 -1.53
CA HIS A 106 7.75 2.41 -0.82
C HIS A 106 8.93 2.18 -1.77
N LYS A 107 8.70 1.51 -2.91
CA LYS A 107 9.74 1.31 -3.93
C LYS A 107 10.21 2.64 -4.50
N TYR A 108 9.28 3.55 -4.78
CA TYR A 108 9.58 4.89 -5.27
C TYR A 108 10.42 5.69 -4.27
N LEU A 109 10.03 5.75 -2.99
CA LEU A 109 10.81 6.45 -1.96
C LEU A 109 12.23 5.87 -1.82
N LYS A 110 12.36 4.54 -1.87
CA LYS A 110 13.66 3.87 -1.84
C LYS A 110 14.52 4.19 -3.07
N SER A 111 13.91 4.40 -4.24
CA SER A 111 14.65 4.78 -5.44
C SER A 111 15.10 6.24 -5.44
N GLN A 112 14.44 7.13 -4.66
CA GLN A 112 14.83 8.54 -4.53
C GLN A 112 15.97 8.76 -3.53
N LYS A 113 16.21 7.81 -2.61
CA LYS A 113 17.29 7.87 -1.60
C LYS A 113 18.64 7.35 -2.12
N LYS A 114 18.67 6.80 -3.34
CA LYS A 114 19.87 6.30 -4.01
C LYS A 114 20.42 7.37 -4.93
#